data_AF-U6D4H4-F1
#
_entry.id   AF-U6D4H4-F1
#
_cell.length_a   1.000
_cell.length_b   1.000
_cell.length_c   1.000
_cell.angle_alpha   90.00
_cell.angle_beta   90.00
_cell.angle_gamma   90.00
#
_symmetry.space_group_name_H-M   'P 1'
#
loop_
_entity.id
_entity.type
_entity.pdbx_description
1 polymer ?
#
loop_
_entity_poly.entity_id
_entity_poly.type
_entity_poly.pdbx_seq_one_letter_code
_entity_poly.pdbx_strand_id
1 'polypeptide(L)'
;FVASDVDALCACKILQALFQCDHVQYTLVPVSGWQELETAFLEHKEQFHYFILINCGANIDLLDILQPDEDAIFFVCDTHRPVNVVNVYNDAQIKLLIKQDDDLEVPAYDDIFRDEEEDEEHSGSESDNGSEPSEKRTRLEEEIVARTMKRRQRREWEAQRRDILFDYEQYEYHGTSSAMVMFDLAWMMSKD
;
A
#
# COMPACT_ATOMS: atom_id res chain seq x y z
N PHE A 1 2.99 -6.47 16.04
CA PHE A 1 1.81 -5.74 16.53
C PHE A 1 0.58 -6.61 16.43
N VAL A 2 -0.28 -6.59 17.45
CA VAL A 2 -1.49 -7.42 17.50
C VAL A 2 -2.68 -6.55 17.92
N ALA A 3 -3.73 -6.53 17.11
CA ALA A 3 -4.95 -5.80 17.39
C ALA A 3 -5.72 -6.38 18.58
N SER A 4 -6.63 -5.58 19.14
CA SER A 4 -7.39 -5.90 20.35
C SER A 4 -8.71 -6.62 20.06
N ASP A 5 -8.66 -7.72 19.31
CA ASP A 5 -9.83 -8.56 18.98
C ASP A 5 -9.55 -10.07 19.17
N VAL A 6 -10.62 -10.87 19.21
CA VAL A 6 -10.54 -12.30 19.53
C VAL A 6 -9.77 -13.08 18.45
N ASP A 7 -9.96 -12.74 17.18
CA ASP A 7 -9.31 -13.41 16.06
C ASP A 7 -7.79 -13.12 16.08
N ALA A 8 -7.40 -11.88 16.37
CA ALA A 8 -6.01 -11.48 16.54
C ALA A 8 -5.32 -12.23 17.67
N LEU A 9 -6.01 -12.40 18.81
CA LEU A 9 -5.49 -13.18 19.94
C LEU A 9 -5.30 -14.65 19.55
N CYS A 10 -6.27 -15.27 18.88
CA CYS A 10 -6.16 -16.65 18.41
C CYS A 10 -4.99 -16.82 17.42
N ALA A 11 -4.89 -15.95 16.42
CA ALA A 11 -3.81 -15.93 15.44
C ALA A 11 -2.44 -15.74 16.13
N CYS A 12 -2.34 -14.78 17.05
CA CYS A 12 -1.14 -14.50 17.82
C CYS A 12 -0.72 -15.72 18.65
N LYS A 13 -1.66 -16.42 19.31
CA LYS A 13 -1.32 -17.60 20.12
C LYS A 13 -0.70 -18.72 19.28
N ILE A 14 -1.22 -18.95 18.08
CA ILE A 14 -0.67 -19.94 17.13
C ILE A 14 0.75 -19.52 16.72
N LEU A 15 0.92 -18.26 16.29
CA LEU A 15 2.23 -17.75 15.86
C LEU A 15 3.28 -17.79 16.98
N GLN A 16 2.90 -17.44 18.22
CA GLN A 16 3.79 -17.55 19.38
C GLN A 16 4.27 -18.98 19.63
N ALA A 17 3.40 -19.98 19.45
CA ALA A 17 3.77 -21.38 19.60
C ALA A 17 4.77 -21.80 18.51
N LEU A 18 4.56 -21.39 17.26
CA LEU A 18 5.50 -21.63 16.15
C LEU A 18 6.87 -21.00 16.41
N PHE A 19 6.90 -19.74 16.86
CA PHE A 19 8.14 -19.05 17.24
C PHE A 19 8.86 -19.73 18.39
N GLN A 20 8.12 -20.24 19.38
CA GLN A 20 8.71 -21.01 20.47
C GLN A 20 9.35 -22.31 19.97
N CYS A 21 8.71 -23.03 19.04
CA CYS A 21 9.25 -24.25 18.45
C CYS A 21 10.57 -24.02 17.70
N ASP A 22 10.72 -22.86 17.05
CA ASP A 22 11.91 -22.52 16.25
C ASP A 22 12.89 -21.58 16.98
N HIS A 23 12.67 -21.34 18.28
CA HIS A 23 13.49 -20.43 19.08
C HIS A 23 13.64 -19.02 18.47
N VAL A 24 12.61 -18.54 17.79
CA VAL A 24 12.58 -17.21 17.19
C VAL A 24 12.45 -16.17 18.31
N GLN A 25 13.36 -15.20 18.33
CA GLN A 25 13.27 -14.06 19.22
C GLN A 25 12.28 -13.04 18.66
N TYR A 26 11.29 -12.64 19.46
CA TYR A 26 10.27 -11.69 19.05
C TYR A 26 9.83 -10.82 20.24
N THR A 27 9.21 -9.68 19.93
CA THR A 27 8.54 -8.81 20.90
C THR A 27 7.06 -8.76 20.56
N LEU A 28 6.20 -9.07 21.53
CA LEU A 28 4.76 -8.93 21.40
C LEU A 28 4.33 -7.54 21.85
N VAL A 29 3.73 -6.77 20.94
CA VAL A 29 3.19 -5.44 21.23
C VAL A 29 1.70 -5.40 20.89
N PRO A 30 0.81 -5.36 21.89
CA PRO A 30 -0.62 -5.14 21.66
C PRO A 30 -0.86 -3.69 21.25
N VAL A 31 -1.81 -3.49 20.33
CA VAL A 31 -2.24 -2.17 19.86
C VAL A 31 -3.77 -2.12 19.83
N SER A 32 -4.35 -1.03 20.32
CA SER A 32 -5.80 -0.79 20.29
C SER A 32 -6.25 0.10 19.13
N GLY A 33 -5.30 0.75 18.45
CA GLY A 33 -5.56 1.59 17.28
C GLY A 33 -4.29 2.16 16.65
N TRP A 34 -4.46 3.00 15.64
CA TRP A 34 -3.38 3.52 14.80
C TRP A 34 -2.36 4.37 15.56
N GLN A 35 -2.80 5.24 16.48
CA GLN A 35 -1.87 6.07 17.26
C GLN A 35 -0.93 5.22 18.14
N GLU A 36 -1.44 4.13 18.72
CA GLU A 36 -0.59 3.22 19.50
C GLU A 36 0.36 2.43 18.61
N LEU A 37 -0.08 2.03 17.41
CA LEU A 37 0.76 1.37 16.42
C LEU A 37 1.90 2.28 15.96
N GLU A 38 1.61 3.52 15.58
CA GLU A 38 2.61 4.50 15.16
C GLU A 38 3.62 4.79 16.28
N THR A 39 3.13 5.06 17.50
CA THR A 39 3.99 5.30 18.67
C THR A 39 4.89 4.11 18.95
N ALA A 40 4.32 2.90 18.97
CA ALA A 40 5.09 1.70 19.23
C ALA A 40 6.06 1.36 18.09
N PHE A 41 5.72 1.66 16.84
CA PHE A 41 6.65 1.51 15.72
C PHE A 41 7.85 2.43 15.89
N LEU A 42 7.65 3.72 16.19
CA LEU A 42 8.74 4.68 16.40
C LEU A 42 9.68 4.27 17.54
N GLU A 43 9.16 3.64 18.60
CA GLU A 43 9.98 3.12 19.71
C GLU A 43 10.87 1.93 19.33
N HIS A 44 10.49 1.18 18.29
CA HIS A 44 11.09 -0.11 17.92
C HIS A 44 11.76 -0.12 16.54
N LYS A 45 11.56 0.91 15.70
CA LYS A 45 12.02 0.89 14.30
C LYS A 45 13.53 0.78 14.11
N GLU A 46 14.31 1.27 15.08
CA GLU A 46 15.79 1.22 15.03
C GLU A 46 16.34 -0.16 15.43
N GLN A 47 15.53 -1.01 16.06
CA GLN A 47 15.94 -2.30 16.61
C GLN A 47 15.42 -3.50 15.81
N PHE A 48 14.43 -3.27 14.94
CA PHE A 48 13.75 -4.33 14.19
C PHE A 48 13.62 -3.95 12.72
N HIS A 49 13.91 -4.91 11.84
CA HIS A 49 13.66 -4.77 10.38
C HIS A 49 12.45 -5.60 9.92
N TYR A 50 11.95 -6.52 10.75
CA TYR A 50 10.82 -7.39 10.41
C TYR A 50 9.66 -7.13 11.36
N PHE A 51 8.55 -6.68 10.79
CA PHE A 51 7.33 -6.35 11.51
C PHE A 51 6.22 -7.30 11.08
N ILE A 52 5.50 -7.86 12.05
CA ILE A 52 4.31 -8.67 11.79
C ILE A 52 3.12 -7.93 12.40
N LEU A 53 2.12 -7.64 11.59
CA LEU A 53 0.88 -6.99 11.99
C LEU A 53 -0.24 -8.03 11.90
N ILE A 54 -0.97 -8.21 13.00
CA ILE A 54 -2.11 -9.13 13.09
C ILE A 54 -3.38 -8.33 13.34
N ASN A 55 -4.34 -8.45 12.41
CA ASN A 55 -5.63 -7.73 12.37
C ASN A 55 -5.53 -6.21 12.41
N CYS A 56 -4.44 -5.68 11.85
CA CYS A 56 -4.29 -4.26 11.60
C CYS A 56 -3.32 -4.01 10.43
N GLY A 57 -3.45 -2.82 9.83
CA GLY A 57 -2.52 -2.31 8.83
C GLY A 57 -2.97 -2.46 7.38
N ALA A 58 -3.87 -3.39 7.04
CA ALA A 58 -4.14 -3.66 5.63
C ALA A 58 -4.93 -2.55 4.93
N ASN A 59 -5.87 -1.90 5.62
CA ASN A 59 -6.81 -0.91 5.06
C ASN A 59 -6.30 0.54 5.10
N ILE A 60 -5.03 0.77 5.43
CA ILE A 60 -4.40 2.10 5.43
C ILE A 60 -3.15 2.10 4.57
N ASP A 61 -2.69 3.26 4.11
CA ASP A 61 -1.35 3.35 3.49
C ASP A 61 -0.29 3.23 4.59
N LEU A 62 0.28 2.03 4.74
CA LEU A 62 1.16 1.70 5.86
C LEU A 62 2.50 2.42 5.75
N LEU A 63 2.99 2.64 4.52
CA LEU A 63 4.27 3.30 4.26
C LEU A 63 4.15 4.81 4.45
N ASP A 64 3.05 5.41 4.02
CA ASP A 64 2.79 6.84 4.26
C ASP A 64 2.67 7.15 5.76
N ILE A 65 1.98 6.29 6.52
CA ILE A 65 1.75 6.51 7.95
C ILE A 65 3.00 6.25 8.79
N LEU A 66 3.74 5.16 8.51
CA LEU A 66 4.87 4.76 9.37
C LEU A 66 6.21 5.37 8.95
N GLN A 67 6.33 5.82 7.70
CA GLN A 67 7.59 6.34 7.13
C GLN A 67 8.81 5.49 7.52
N PRO A 68 8.79 4.17 7.20
CA PRO A 68 9.84 3.25 7.61
C PRO A 68 11.10 3.42 6.75
N ASP A 69 12.22 2.87 7.24
CA ASP A 69 13.43 2.74 6.41
C ASP A 69 13.20 1.72 5.27
N GLU A 70 13.92 1.84 4.16
CA GLU A 70 13.71 1.04 2.93
C GLU A 70 13.90 -0.48 3.14
N ASP A 71 14.64 -0.88 4.17
CA ASP A 71 14.92 -2.28 4.49
C ASP A 71 13.92 -2.90 5.48
N ALA A 72 12.97 -2.11 5.99
CA ALA A 72 11.91 -2.62 6.85
C ALA A 72 10.88 -3.43 6.04
N ILE A 73 10.57 -4.64 6.53
CA ILE A 73 9.61 -5.56 5.92
C ILE A 73 8.41 -5.74 6.84
N PHE A 74 7.21 -5.58 6.28
CA PHE A 74 5.93 -5.70 6.97
C PHE A 74 5.15 -6.90 6.47
N PHE A 75 4.96 -7.89 7.34
CA PHE A 75 4.02 -8.98 7.12
C PHE A 75 2.67 -8.60 7.71
N VAL A 76 1.65 -8.45 6.85
CA VAL A 76 0.32 -7.98 7.26
C VAL A 76 -0.67 -9.12 7.13
N CYS A 77 -1.10 -9.68 8.26
CA CYS A 77 -2.15 -10.69 8.35
C CYS A 77 -3.38 -10.02 8.97
N ASP A 78 -4.23 -9.47 8.11
CA ASP A 78 -5.36 -8.65 8.54
C ASP A 78 -6.63 -9.03 7.77
N THR A 79 -7.74 -9.07 8.50
CA THR A 79 -9.06 -9.42 7.94
C THR A 79 -9.78 -8.22 7.34
N HIS A 80 -9.43 -6.98 7.70
CA HIS A 80 -10.12 -5.79 7.22
C HIS A 80 -9.99 -5.63 5.70
N ARG A 81 -11.10 -5.26 5.06
CA ARG A 81 -11.20 -5.00 3.62
C ARG A 81 -12.00 -3.70 3.38
N PRO A 82 -11.72 -2.97 2.28
CA PRO A 82 -10.72 -3.25 1.25
C PRO A 82 -9.27 -3.07 1.74
N VAL A 83 -8.32 -3.72 1.07
CA VAL A 83 -6.88 -3.51 1.32
C VAL A 83 -6.47 -2.22 0.65
N ASN A 84 -5.69 -1.37 1.32
CA ASN A 84 -5.18 -0.16 0.69
C ASN A 84 -4.35 -0.51 -0.56
N VAL A 85 -4.63 0.17 -1.67
CA VAL A 85 -4.01 -0.14 -2.98
C VAL A 85 -2.49 -0.02 -2.96
N VAL A 86 -1.92 0.91 -2.17
CA VAL A 86 -0.46 1.05 -2.03
C VAL A 86 0.13 -0.20 -1.39
N ASN A 87 -0.53 -0.75 -0.36
CA ASN A 87 -0.09 -2.00 0.25
C ASN A 87 -0.17 -3.20 -0.71
N VAL A 88 -1.17 -3.23 -1.61
CA VAL A 88 -1.32 -4.30 -2.60
C VAL A 88 -0.21 -4.26 -3.64
N TYR A 89 0.09 -3.07 -4.16
CA TYR A 89 1.04 -2.91 -5.25
C TYR A 89 2.49 -2.74 -4.77
N ASN A 90 2.72 -2.61 -3.47
CA ASN A 90 4.07 -2.57 -2.91
C ASN A 90 4.63 -3.99 -2.72
N ASP A 91 5.43 -4.44 -3.69
CA ASP A 91 6.13 -5.73 -3.63
C ASP A 91 7.48 -5.67 -2.90
N ALA A 92 7.92 -4.50 -2.43
CA ALA A 92 9.22 -4.33 -1.78
C ALA A 92 9.13 -4.64 -0.28
N GLN A 93 8.39 -3.82 0.46
CA GLN A 93 8.35 -3.80 1.91
C GLN A 93 7.11 -4.50 2.47
N ILE A 94 5.98 -4.44 1.76
CA ILE A 94 4.72 -5.02 2.23
C ILE A 94 4.58 -6.47 1.75
N LYS A 95 4.18 -7.35 2.67
CA LYS A 95 3.92 -8.77 2.45
C LYS A 95 2.55 -9.11 3.02
N LEU A 96 1.53 -9.06 2.17
CA LEU A 96 0.17 -9.42 2.55
C LEU A 96 0.04 -10.93 2.77
N LEU A 97 -0.32 -11.33 3.99
CA LEU A 97 -0.61 -12.70 4.39
C LEU A 97 -2.11 -12.98 4.25
N ILE A 98 -2.62 -12.86 3.03
CA ILE A 98 -4.02 -13.06 2.67
C ILE A 98 -4.15 -14.33 1.83
N LYS A 99 -5.26 -15.07 1.97
CA LYS A 99 -5.48 -16.24 1.13
C LYS A 99 -5.75 -15.85 -0.33
N GLN A 100 -5.30 -16.69 -1.25
CA GLN A 100 -5.43 -16.44 -2.69
C GLN A 100 -6.87 -16.51 -3.21
N ASP A 101 -7.78 -17.11 -2.45
CA ASP A 101 -9.21 -17.23 -2.76
C ASP A 101 -10.06 -16.08 -2.19
N ASP A 102 -9.49 -15.16 -1.40
CA ASP A 102 -10.15 -13.89 -1.07
C ASP A 102 -10.21 -13.04 -2.36
N ASP A 103 -11.40 -12.84 -2.90
CA ASP A 103 -11.62 -11.91 -4.02
C ASP A 103 -11.52 -10.47 -3.50
N LEU A 104 -10.40 -9.83 -3.78
CA LEU A 104 -10.09 -8.49 -3.29
C LEU A 104 -10.68 -7.38 -4.18
N GLU A 105 -11.15 -7.70 -5.40
CA GLU A 105 -11.69 -6.72 -6.36
C GLU A 105 -10.77 -5.48 -6.56
N VAL A 106 -9.44 -5.67 -6.52
CA VAL A 106 -8.47 -4.56 -6.59
C VAL A 106 -8.50 -3.88 -7.97
N PRO A 107 -8.61 -2.54 -8.03
CA PRO A 107 -8.52 -1.80 -9.30
C PRO A 107 -7.20 -2.01 -10.01
N ALA A 108 -7.18 -1.96 -11.35
CA ALA A 108 -5.96 -2.14 -12.13
C ALA A 108 -4.95 -1.00 -11.90
N TYR A 109 -3.65 -1.35 -11.87
CA TYR A 109 -2.55 -0.41 -11.59
C TYR A 109 -2.61 0.86 -12.46
N ASP A 110 -2.75 0.72 -13.78
CA ASP A 110 -2.74 1.84 -14.73
C ASP A 110 -3.91 2.82 -14.55
N ASP A 111 -4.99 2.40 -13.88
CA ASP A 111 -6.15 3.25 -13.59
C ASP A 111 -5.95 4.11 -12.33
N ILE A 112 -5.01 3.75 -11.45
CA ILE A 112 -4.82 4.37 -10.14
C ILE A 112 -3.39 4.88 -9.88
N PHE A 113 -2.40 4.42 -10.62
CA PHE A 113 -1.01 4.88 -10.56
C PHE A 113 -0.56 5.35 -11.94
N ARG A 114 0.31 6.36 -11.94
CA ARG A 114 0.91 6.93 -13.15
C ARG A 114 2.32 7.39 -12.83
N ASP A 115 3.24 7.17 -13.76
CA ASP A 115 4.63 7.59 -13.62
C ASP A 115 4.74 9.14 -13.62
N GLU A 116 5.22 9.69 -12.51
CA GLU A 116 5.40 11.15 -12.34
C GLU A 116 6.49 11.74 -13.25
N GLU A 117 7.40 10.90 -13.78
CA GLU A 117 8.43 11.33 -14.74
C GLU A 117 7.83 11.88 -16.05
N GLU A 118 6.60 11.49 -16.41
CA GLU A 118 5.88 12.09 -17.53
C GLU A 118 5.41 13.54 -17.25
N ASP A 119 5.38 13.97 -15.99
CA ASP A 119 4.81 15.24 -15.54
C ASP A 119 5.89 16.35 -15.35
N GLU A 120 7.18 16.01 -15.16
CA GLU A 120 8.25 16.99 -14.89
C GLU A 120 8.86 17.68 -16.13
N GLU A 121 8.59 17.24 -17.36
CA GLU A 121 9.23 17.78 -18.58
C GLU A 121 8.84 19.22 -18.97
N HIS A 122 8.11 20.00 -18.17
CA HIS A 122 7.48 21.25 -18.64
C HIS A 122 7.68 22.51 -17.80
N SER A 123 8.77 22.60 -17.03
CA SER A 123 9.25 23.87 -16.46
C SER A 123 10.40 24.53 -17.26
N GLY A 124 10.61 24.13 -18.51
CA GLY A 124 11.67 24.66 -19.39
C GLY A 124 11.34 25.98 -20.07
N SER A 125 11.65 27.09 -19.40
CA SER A 125 12.14 28.39 -19.91
C SER A 125 11.72 28.86 -21.33
N GLU A 126 10.89 29.91 -21.39
CA GLU A 126 10.71 30.80 -22.54
C GLU A 126 12.07 31.46 -22.92
N SER A 127 12.83 30.87 -23.85
CA SER A 127 14.00 31.53 -24.44
C SER A 127 13.56 32.32 -25.67
N ASP A 128 13.32 33.60 -25.43
CA ASP A 128 13.20 34.65 -26.45
C ASP A 128 14.48 34.73 -27.30
N ASN A 129 14.41 34.33 -28.56
CA ASN A 129 15.30 34.88 -29.59
C ASN A 129 14.80 34.68 -31.04
N GLY A 130 14.34 35.77 -31.64
CA GLY A 130 14.72 36.21 -32.99
C GLY A 130 14.44 35.31 -34.22
N SER A 131 13.46 35.75 -35.02
CA SER A 131 13.45 35.72 -36.50
C SER A 131 13.06 34.41 -37.23
N GLU A 132 11.80 34.32 -37.67
CA GLU A 132 11.29 34.08 -39.06
C GLU A 132 9.77 33.75 -39.03
N PRO A 133 8.92 34.27 -39.93
CA PRO A 133 7.54 34.67 -39.53
C PRO A 133 6.41 33.65 -39.76
N SER A 134 6.60 32.57 -40.53
CA SER A 134 5.46 31.74 -40.99
C SER A 134 5.46 30.29 -40.50
N GLU A 135 6.59 29.60 -40.42
CA GLU A 135 6.63 28.18 -40.02
C GLU A 135 6.74 27.97 -38.49
N LYS A 136 7.28 28.96 -37.76
CA LYS A 136 7.40 28.92 -36.29
C LYS A 136 6.06 29.13 -35.56
N ARG A 137 5.11 29.84 -36.18
CA ARG A 137 3.77 30.07 -35.58
C ARG A 137 2.93 28.80 -35.53
N THR A 138 2.97 27.99 -36.59
CA THR A 138 2.23 26.73 -36.67
C THR A 138 2.76 25.70 -35.66
N ARG A 139 4.09 25.62 -35.47
CA ARG A 139 4.71 24.74 -34.47
C ARG A 139 4.35 25.13 -33.03
N LEU A 140 4.32 26.42 -32.72
CA LEU A 140 3.92 26.91 -31.39
C LEU A 140 2.43 26.64 -31.11
N GLU A 141 1.56 26.81 -32.10
CA GLU A 141 0.14 26.45 -31.98
C GLU A 141 -0.06 24.94 -31.78
N GLU A 142 0.66 24.10 -32.52
CA GLU A 142 0.67 22.64 -32.36
C GLU A 142 1.14 22.23 -30.95
N GLU A 143 2.18 22.88 -30.42
CA GLU A 143 2.70 22.62 -29.07
C GLU A 143 1.71 23.04 -27.97
N ILE A 144 1.03 24.18 -28.13
CA ILE A 144 -0.04 24.63 -27.22
C ILE A 144 -1.23 23.65 -27.25
N VAL A 145 -1.62 23.17 -28.44
CA VAL A 145 -2.69 22.19 -28.60
C VAL A 145 -2.30 20.84 -27.96
N ALA A 146 -1.08 20.36 -28.18
CA ALA A 146 -0.58 19.14 -27.54
C ALA A 146 -0.58 19.25 -26.01
N ARG A 147 -0.10 20.38 -25.47
CA ARG A 147 -0.08 20.64 -24.03
C ARG A 147 -1.48 20.71 -23.42
N THR A 148 -2.43 21.36 -24.11
CA THR A 148 -3.82 21.42 -23.64
C THR A 148 -4.52 20.06 -23.73
N MET A 149 -4.22 19.25 -24.74
CA MET A 149 -4.71 17.87 -24.86
C MET A 149 -4.18 16.97 -23.74
N LYS A 150 -2.88 17.02 -23.43
CA LYS A 150 -2.28 16.28 -22.30
C LYS A 150 -2.88 16.68 -20.96
N ARG A 151 -3.10 17.98 -20.72
CA ARG A 151 -3.78 18.48 -19.52
C ARG A 151 -5.22 18.00 -19.41
N ARG A 152 -5.94 17.91 -20.54
CA ARG A 152 -7.31 17.39 -20.56
C ARG A 152 -7.34 15.90 -20.23
N GLN A 153 -6.49 15.10 -20.86
CA GLN A 153 -6.35 13.68 -20.57
C GLN A 153 -6.01 13.43 -19.09
N ARG A 154 -5.10 14.23 -18.52
CA ARG A 154 -4.77 14.15 -17.09
C ARG A 154 -5.98 14.40 -16.19
N ARG A 155 -6.80 15.41 -16.48
CA ARG A 155 -8.02 15.70 -15.71
C ARG A 155 -9.07 14.60 -15.85
N GLU A 156 -9.20 14.03 -17.05
CA GLU A 156 -10.10 12.91 -17.32
C GLU A 156 -9.65 11.68 -16.53
N TRP A 157 -8.35 11.36 -16.54
CA TRP A 157 -7.77 10.27 -15.76
C TRP A 157 -7.90 10.50 -14.25
N GLU A 158 -7.58 11.70 -13.74
CA GLU A 158 -7.75 12.03 -12.31
C GLU A 158 -9.21 11.93 -11.87
N ALA A 159 -10.17 12.25 -12.74
CA ALA A 159 -11.59 12.07 -12.45
C ALA A 159 -11.96 10.59 -12.40
N GLN A 160 -11.56 9.81 -13.40
CA GLN A 160 -11.82 8.38 -13.45
C GLN A 160 -11.17 7.64 -12.26
N ARG A 161 -9.92 7.98 -11.92
CA ARG A 161 -9.22 7.45 -10.75
C ARG A 161 -9.99 7.71 -9.45
N ARG A 162 -10.53 8.91 -9.28
CA ARG A 162 -11.33 9.24 -8.07
C ARG A 162 -12.59 8.41 -8.00
N ASP A 163 -13.28 8.21 -9.12
CA ASP A 163 -14.50 7.39 -9.16
C ASP A 163 -14.19 5.92 -8.85
N ILE A 164 -13.11 5.38 -9.44
CA ILE A 164 -12.65 4.00 -9.20
C ILE A 164 -12.28 3.77 -7.73
N LEU A 165 -11.47 4.67 -7.14
CA LEU A 165 -11.09 4.56 -5.74
C LEU A 165 -12.29 4.73 -4.81
N PHE A 166 -13.22 5.62 -5.16
CA PHE A 166 -14.46 5.79 -4.40
C PHE A 166 -15.28 4.49 -4.38
N ASP A 167 -15.47 3.85 -5.54
CA ASP A 167 -16.22 2.59 -5.64
C ASP A 167 -15.53 1.45 -4.87
N TYR A 168 -14.20 1.38 -4.94
CA TYR A 168 -13.38 0.39 -4.21
C TYR A 168 -13.45 0.57 -2.69
N GLU A 169 -13.33 1.82 -2.21
CA GLU A 169 -13.30 2.16 -0.78
C GLU A 169 -14.70 2.31 -0.15
N GLN A 170 -15.77 2.18 -0.94
CA GLN A 170 -17.13 2.46 -0.49
C GLN A 170 -17.62 1.53 0.63
N TYR A 171 -17.20 0.25 0.61
CA TYR A 171 -17.75 -0.79 1.47
C TYR A 171 -16.68 -1.50 2.29
N GLU A 172 -16.75 -1.33 3.61
CA GLU A 172 -15.91 -2.08 4.55
C GLU A 172 -16.50 -3.45 4.85
N TYR A 173 -15.65 -4.48 4.85
CA TYR A 173 -16.01 -5.84 5.24
C TYR A 173 -14.80 -6.58 5.84
N HIS A 174 -14.98 -7.85 6.22
CA HIS A 174 -13.90 -8.70 6.69
C HIS A 174 -13.74 -9.94 5.80
N GLY A 175 -12.50 -10.24 5.42
CA GLY A 175 -12.11 -11.43 4.69
C GLY A 175 -11.89 -12.65 5.58
N THR A 176 -11.05 -13.58 5.11
CA THR A 176 -10.73 -14.80 5.87
C THR A 176 -10.07 -14.49 7.21
N SER A 177 -10.49 -15.19 8.27
CA SER A 177 -9.94 -15.10 9.64
C SER A 177 -8.41 -15.23 9.65
N SER A 178 -7.74 -14.35 10.38
CA SER A 178 -6.28 -14.38 10.53
C SER A 178 -5.81 -15.59 11.33
N ALA A 179 -6.64 -16.09 12.26
CA ALA A 179 -6.34 -17.32 12.97
C ALA A 179 -6.35 -18.54 12.04
N MET A 180 -7.27 -18.58 11.06
CA MET A 180 -7.26 -19.62 10.03
C MET A 180 -6.02 -19.55 9.15
N VAL A 181 -5.57 -18.36 8.76
CA VAL A 181 -4.31 -18.19 8.01
C VAL A 181 -3.11 -18.72 8.81
N MET A 182 -3.02 -18.38 10.10
CA MET A 182 -1.94 -18.85 10.96
C MET A 182 -2.01 -20.36 11.24
N PHE A 183 -3.21 -20.93 11.32
CA PHE A 183 -3.41 -22.38 11.44
C PHE A 183 -2.94 -23.11 10.19
N ASP A 184 -3.30 -22.62 9.00
CA ASP A 184 -2.87 -23.20 7.74
C ASP A 184 -1.34 -23.13 7.58
N LEU A 185 -0.72 -22.04 8.04
CA LEU A 185 0.75 -21.93 8.13
C LEU A 185 1.35 -23.02 9.03
N ALA A 186 0.79 -23.23 10.23
CA ALA A 186 1.25 -24.28 11.13
C ALA A 186 1.12 -25.68 10.52
N TRP A 187 0.01 -25.93 9.80
CA TRP A 187 -0.20 -27.17 9.06
C TRP A 187 0.87 -27.34 7.97
N MET A 188 1.12 -26.33 7.12
CA MET A 188 2.16 -26.41 6.08
C MET A 188 3.54 -26.75 6.66
N MET A 189 3.83 -26.34 7.89
CA MET A 189 5.08 -26.65 8.60
C MET A 189 5.07 -28.02 9.31
N SER A 190 3.97 -28.79 9.23
CA SER A 190 3.75 -30.06 9.94
C SER A 190 3.86 -29.93 11.47
N LYS A 191 3.31 -28.85 12.02
CA LYS A 191 3.34 -28.50 13.45
C LYS A 191 1.93 -28.29 14.03
N ASP A 192 0.98 -29.15 13.66
CA ASP A 192 -0.40 -29.10 14.15
C ASP A 192 -0.56 -29.54 15.61
#